data_AF-A0A1F9HAZ7-F1
#
_entry.id   AF-A0A1F9HAZ7-F1
#
_cell.length_a   1.000
_cell.length_b   1.000
_cell.length_c   1.000
_cell.angle_alpha   90.00
_cell.angle_beta   90.00
_cell.angle_gamma   90.00
#
_symmetry.space_group_name_H-M   'P 1'
#
loop_
_entity.id
_entity.type
_entity.pdbx_description
1 polymer ?
#
loop_
_entity_poly.entity_id
_entity_poly.type
_entity_poly.pdbx_seq_one_letter_code
_entity_poly.pdbx_strand_id
1 'polypeptide(L)'
;MKKTFKEFSLIVTGVENIFRRSDFDPVTNFIKWLAIKVAYPLYLLGVTANFLDVLGLFISLFGFQMFYLGVISSNKWLALFGIAFIYIHIFIDFIDGALAKSTQTTSAVGHLLDEMGCYLDRFLLLCVLGLCSGNQWLVVINVFSSYILFVFINTSRHFLDEHPINNFLRKVYIHKYSFLSVRMMLFFLPAVISFFIIKNWSIESLARDLSYAYFILASLWMIGMIPLYKKNT
;
A
#
# COMPACT_ATOMS: atom_id res chain seq x y z
N MET A 1 12.14 27.25 18.76
CA MET A 1 13.57 26.91 18.57
C MET A 1 13.66 25.75 17.60
N LYS A 2 14.45 25.84 16.52
CA LYS A 2 14.61 24.71 15.58
C LYS A 2 15.44 23.62 16.26
N LYS A 3 14.90 22.40 16.31
CA LYS A 3 15.56 21.23 16.91
C LYS A 3 16.75 20.80 16.05
N THR A 4 17.81 20.33 16.67
CA THR A 4 18.92 19.65 15.98
C THR A 4 18.46 18.31 15.39
N PHE A 5 19.21 17.76 14.43
CA PHE A 5 18.89 16.45 13.85
C PHE A 5 18.85 15.34 14.91
N LYS A 6 19.75 15.39 15.90
CA LYS A 6 19.80 14.41 16.99
C LYS A 6 18.51 14.45 17.84
N GLU A 7 18.07 15.65 18.22
CA GLU A 7 16.82 15.85 18.97
C GLU A 7 15.60 15.44 18.14
N PHE A 8 15.56 15.80 16.86
CA PHE A 8 14.50 15.38 15.94
C PHE A 8 14.40 13.85 15.86
N SER A 9 15.53 13.18 15.60
CA SER A 9 15.59 11.72 15.51
C SER A 9 15.15 11.04 16.81
N LEU A 10 15.58 11.57 17.97
CA LEU A 10 15.21 11.04 19.28
C LEU A 10 13.70 11.15 19.53
N ILE A 11 13.07 12.28 19.15
CA ILE A 11 11.62 12.46 19.28
C ILE A 11 10.85 11.48 18.38
N VAL A 12 11.28 11.31 17.13
CA VAL A 12 10.57 10.46 16.16
C VAL A 12 10.67 8.97 16.51
N THR A 13 11.83 8.54 17.00
CA THR A 13 12.11 7.10 17.20
C THR A 13 12.05 6.65 18.65
N GLY A 14 12.20 7.56 19.61
CA GLY A 14 12.35 7.26 21.04
C GLY A 14 13.72 6.68 21.42
N VAL A 15 14.63 6.49 20.46
CA VAL A 15 15.95 5.86 20.67
C VAL A 15 17.03 6.59 19.87
N GLU A 16 18.29 6.54 20.32
CA GLU A 16 19.38 7.18 19.56
C GLU A 16 19.68 6.47 18.23
N ASN A 17 19.47 5.14 18.17
CA ASN A 17 19.74 4.35 16.97
C ASN A 17 18.52 3.49 16.60
N ILE A 18 17.94 3.78 15.43
CA ILE A 18 16.74 3.10 14.93
C ILE A 18 16.95 1.60 14.69
N PHE A 19 18.18 1.15 14.39
CA PHE A 19 18.49 -0.26 14.19
C PHE A 19 18.51 -1.06 15.50
N ARG A 20 18.41 -0.41 16.66
CA ARG A 20 18.26 -1.10 17.96
C ARG A 20 16.82 -1.51 18.26
N ARG A 21 15.85 -1.14 17.41
CA ARG A 21 14.44 -1.50 17.60
C ARG A 21 14.20 -2.93 17.17
N SER A 22 13.83 -3.80 18.11
CA SER A 22 13.44 -5.19 17.85
C SER A 22 12.03 -5.34 17.27
N ASP A 23 11.21 -4.28 17.32
CA ASP A 23 9.81 -4.30 16.85
C ASP A 23 9.69 -4.44 15.32
N PHE A 24 10.75 -4.08 14.58
CA PHE A 24 10.76 -4.01 13.13
C PHE A 24 11.87 -4.86 12.53
N ASP A 25 11.59 -5.42 11.35
CA ASP A 25 12.60 -6.11 10.56
C ASP A 25 13.69 -5.13 10.05
N PRO A 26 14.90 -5.63 9.72
CA PRO A 26 16.01 -4.77 9.29
C PRO A 26 15.70 -3.88 8.09
N VAL A 27 14.90 -4.37 7.14
CA VAL A 27 14.49 -3.62 5.94
C VAL A 27 13.60 -2.45 6.33
N THR A 28 12.59 -2.69 7.19
CA THR A 28 11.72 -1.64 7.71
C THR A 28 12.51 -0.59 8.50
N ASN A 29 13.48 -1.02 9.33
CA ASN A 29 14.35 -0.09 10.07
C ASN A 29 15.23 0.75 9.12
N PHE A 30 15.75 0.15 8.05
CA PHE A 30 16.52 0.88 7.03
C PHE A 30 15.66 1.92 6.29
N ILE A 31 14.45 1.56 5.86
CA ILE A 31 13.52 2.50 5.21
C ILE A 31 13.18 3.65 6.14
N LYS A 32 12.85 3.37 7.40
CA LYS A 32 12.55 4.42 8.40
C LYS A 32 13.76 5.30 8.70
N TRP A 33 14.96 4.74 8.73
CA TRP A 33 16.19 5.53 8.88
C TRP A 33 16.36 6.53 7.74
N LEU A 34 16.12 6.09 6.50
CA LEU A 34 16.14 6.95 5.32
C LEU A 34 15.04 8.02 5.40
N ALA A 35 13.82 7.62 5.77
CA ALA A 35 12.69 8.53 5.89
C ALA A 35 12.94 9.64 6.92
N ILE A 36 13.56 9.35 8.07
CA ILE A 36 13.93 10.36 9.07
C ILE A 36 14.92 11.38 8.51
N LYS A 37 15.91 10.91 7.73
CA LYS A 37 16.88 11.81 7.10
C LYS A 37 16.23 12.75 6.09
N VAL A 38 15.20 12.29 5.38
CA VAL A 38 14.44 13.12 4.44
C VAL A 38 13.40 13.99 5.16
N ALA A 39 12.81 13.50 6.24
CA ALA A 39 11.84 14.25 7.04
C ALA A 39 12.46 15.47 7.74
N TYR A 40 13.72 15.38 8.18
CA TYR A 40 14.37 16.49 8.88
C TYR A 40 14.46 17.80 8.08
N PRO A 41 14.98 17.84 6.83
CA PRO A 41 14.95 19.08 6.04
C PRO A 41 13.52 19.57 5.79
N LEU A 42 12.55 18.67 5.57
CA LEU A 42 11.14 19.06 5.40
C LEU A 42 10.56 19.70 6.68
N TYR A 43 10.92 19.16 7.85
CA TYR A 43 10.61 19.74 9.14
C TYR A 43 11.21 21.15 9.29
N LEU A 44 12.46 21.35 8.88
CA LEU A 44 13.12 22.67 8.93
C LEU A 44 12.46 23.72 8.00
N LEU A 45 11.85 23.25 6.91
CA LEU A 45 11.07 24.04 5.95
C LEU A 45 9.61 24.28 6.40
N GLY A 46 9.16 23.65 7.49
CA GLY A 46 7.79 23.79 7.99
C GLY A 46 6.74 23.03 7.18
N VAL A 47 7.15 22.03 6.40
CA VAL A 47 6.23 21.15 5.68
C VAL A 47 5.45 20.30 6.70
N THR A 48 4.13 20.20 6.51
CA THR A 48 3.24 19.42 7.38
C THR A 48 3.05 18.00 6.84
N ALA A 49 2.73 17.05 7.73
CA ALA A 49 2.39 15.67 7.37
C ALA A 49 1.24 15.63 6.34
N ASN A 50 0.10 16.27 6.66
CA ASN A 50 -1.05 16.32 5.76
C ASN A 50 -0.75 16.86 4.34
N PHE A 51 0.18 17.82 4.22
CA PHE A 51 0.60 18.32 2.91
C PHE A 51 1.32 17.23 2.11
N LEU A 52 2.20 16.47 2.78
CA LEU A 52 2.86 15.33 2.17
C LEU A 52 1.88 14.23 1.78
N ASP A 53 0.89 13.91 2.63
CA ASP A 53 -0.12 12.90 2.32
C ASP A 53 -0.85 13.27 1.02
N VAL A 54 -1.33 14.52 0.92
CA VAL A 54 -2.03 15.01 -0.28
C VAL A 54 -1.11 15.01 -1.50
N LEU A 55 0.13 15.48 -1.36
CA LEU A 55 1.12 15.44 -2.45
C LEU A 55 1.40 14.01 -2.89
N GLY A 56 1.49 13.08 -1.93
CA GLY A 56 1.66 11.66 -2.13
C GLY A 56 0.55 11.07 -2.99
N LEU A 57 -0.71 11.39 -2.70
CA LEU A 57 -1.86 10.96 -3.49
C LEU A 57 -1.75 11.40 -4.96
N PHE A 58 -1.38 12.66 -5.20
CA PHE A 58 -1.16 13.15 -6.57
C PHE A 58 -0.01 12.43 -7.27
N ILE A 59 1.10 12.19 -6.57
CA ILE A 59 2.25 11.42 -7.08
C ILE A 59 1.83 9.99 -7.43
N SER A 60 1.01 9.35 -6.59
CA SER A 60 0.51 8.01 -6.85
C SER A 60 -0.36 7.94 -8.09
N LEU A 61 -1.35 8.84 -8.20
CA LEU A 61 -2.23 8.91 -9.38
C LEU A 61 -1.41 9.11 -10.66
N PHE A 62 -0.45 10.02 -10.63
CA PHE A 62 0.46 10.25 -11.75
C PHE A 62 1.33 9.02 -12.05
N GLY A 63 1.83 8.34 -11.02
CA GLY A 63 2.61 7.11 -11.14
C GLY A 63 1.83 5.97 -11.81
N PHE A 64 0.59 5.72 -11.38
CA PHE A 64 -0.29 4.73 -12.00
C PHE A 64 -0.64 5.09 -13.44
N GLN A 65 -0.90 6.37 -13.74
CA GLN A 65 -1.15 6.83 -15.10
C GLN A 65 0.07 6.62 -16.01
N MET A 66 1.26 7.02 -15.58
CA MET A 66 2.50 6.80 -16.32
C MET A 66 2.78 5.32 -16.52
N PHE A 67 2.55 4.50 -15.49
CA PHE A 67 2.70 3.05 -15.59
C PHE A 67 1.80 2.49 -16.70
N TYR A 68 0.50 2.79 -16.65
CA TYR A 68 -0.46 2.33 -17.65
C TYR A 68 -0.09 2.79 -19.06
N LEU A 69 0.19 4.10 -19.23
CA LEU A 69 0.59 4.67 -20.52
C LEU A 69 1.88 4.02 -21.05
N GLY A 70 2.84 3.76 -20.18
CA GLY A 70 4.09 3.07 -20.53
C GLY A 70 3.86 1.65 -21.02
N VAL A 71 2.96 0.90 -20.37
CA VAL A 71 2.60 -0.46 -20.80
C VAL A 71 1.91 -0.44 -22.17
N ILE A 72 0.88 0.39 -22.38
CA ILE A 72 0.13 0.39 -23.65
C ILE A 72 0.93 0.96 -24.83
N SER A 73 1.84 1.91 -24.57
CA SER A 73 2.73 2.46 -25.60
C SER A 73 3.99 1.63 -25.82
N SER A 74 4.14 0.50 -25.11
CA SER A 74 5.35 -0.32 -25.10
C SER A 74 6.63 0.46 -24.72
N ASN A 75 6.48 1.59 -24.00
CA ASN A 75 7.58 2.38 -23.48
C ASN A 75 7.93 1.91 -22.06
N LYS A 76 8.86 0.97 -21.97
CA LYS A 76 9.32 0.38 -20.70
C LYS A 76 9.83 1.41 -19.69
N TRP A 77 10.48 2.48 -20.14
CA TRP A 77 11.03 3.48 -19.23
C TRP A 77 9.93 4.31 -18.59
N LEU A 78 8.93 4.70 -19.37
CA LEU A 78 7.75 5.38 -18.86
C LEU A 78 7.03 4.52 -17.81
N ALA A 79 6.91 3.21 -18.08
CA ALA A 79 6.30 2.28 -17.15
C ALA A 79 7.10 2.15 -15.83
N LEU A 80 8.42 2.03 -15.92
CA LEU A 80 9.31 1.95 -14.76
C LEU A 80 9.34 3.24 -13.94
N PHE A 81 9.27 4.41 -14.59
CA PHE A 81 9.11 5.69 -13.87
C PHE A 81 7.77 5.76 -13.15
N GLY A 82 6.69 5.26 -13.76
CA GLY A 82 5.40 5.13 -13.08
C GLY A 82 5.49 4.30 -11.79
N ILE A 83 6.15 3.14 -11.84
CA ILE A 83 6.40 2.31 -10.65
C ILE A 83 7.29 3.03 -9.63
N ALA A 84 8.31 3.76 -10.08
CA ALA A 84 9.14 4.55 -9.19
C ALA A 84 8.34 5.62 -8.43
N PHE A 85 7.38 6.29 -9.09
CA PHE A 85 6.47 7.23 -8.43
C PHE A 85 5.57 6.56 -7.40
N ILE A 86 5.07 5.35 -7.68
CA ILE A 86 4.32 4.55 -6.68
C ILE A 86 5.20 4.25 -5.46
N TYR A 87 6.46 3.86 -5.64
CA TYR A 87 7.39 3.70 -4.51
C TYR A 87 7.71 4.99 -3.78
N ILE A 88 7.79 6.12 -4.48
CA ILE A 88 7.95 7.43 -3.84
C ILE A 88 6.76 7.75 -2.95
N HIS A 89 5.53 7.49 -3.40
CA HIS A 89 4.33 7.67 -2.57
C HIS A 89 4.39 6.82 -1.30
N ILE A 90 4.67 5.52 -1.42
CA ILE A 90 4.83 4.63 -0.25
C ILE A 90 5.97 5.10 0.65
N PHE A 91 7.02 5.71 0.09
CA PHE A 91 8.11 6.26 0.89
C PHE A 91 7.71 7.54 1.63
N ILE A 92 6.83 8.36 1.05
CA ILE A 92 6.26 9.55 1.68
C ILE A 92 5.48 9.19 2.95
N ASP A 93 4.74 8.08 2.95
CA ASP A 93 4.05 7.48 4.12
C ASP A 93 4.98 7.30 5.35
N PHE A 94 6.26 6.99 5.11
CA PHE A 94 7.23 6.89 6.22
C PHE A 94 7.74 8.27 6.68
N ILE A 95 7.72 9.26 5.81
CA ILE A 95 8.19 10.63 6.06
C ILE A 95 7.13 11.41 6.84
N ASP A 96 5.86 11.36 6.43
CA ASP A 96 4.77 12.08 7.12
C ASP A 96 4.63 11.59 8.59
N GLY A 97 4.78 10.29 8.85
CA GLY A 97 4.71 9.72 10.18
C GLY A 97 5.89 10.17 11.06
N ALA A 98 7.04 10.47 10.46
CA ALA A 98 8.15 11.11 11.16
C ALA A 98 7.85 12.59 11.46
N LEU A 99 7.29 13.33 10.51
CA LEU A 99 6.91 14.72 10.70
C LEU A 99 5.83 14.88 11.77
N ALA A 100 4.74 14.12 11.70
CA ALA A 100 3.63 14.16 12.66
C ALA A 100 4.09 13.92 14.11
N LYS A 101 5.00 12.97 14.31
CA LYS A 101 5.62 12.70 15.63
C LYS A 101 6.48 13.86 16.10
N SER A 102 7.25 14.47 15.20
CA SER A 102 8.17 15.56 15.54
C SER A 102 7.45 16.85 15.95
N THR A 103 6.27 17.08 15.39
CA THR A 103 5.40 18.24 15.67
C THR A 103 4.39 17.96 16.79
N GLN A 104 4.26 16.71 17.25
CA GLN A 104 3.24 16.27 18.21
C GLN A 104 1.81 16.60 17.77
N THR A 105 1.59 16.71 16.46
CA THR A 105 0.29 17.03 15.90
C THR A 105 -0.39 15.74 15.47
N THR A 106 -1.43 15.34 16.18
CA THR A 106 -2.35 14.29 15.75
C THR A 106 -3.61 14.95 15.22
N SER A 107 -4.03 14.61 14.00
CA SER A 107 -5.29 15.06 13.41
C SER A 107 -6.09 13.84 12.96
N ALA A 108 -7.38 13.80 13.31
CA ALA A 108 -8.29 12.78 12.82
C ALA A 108 -8.37 12.80 11.28
N VAL A 109 -8.32 13.98 10.68
CA VAL A 109 -8.30 14.14 9.21
C VAL A 109 -7.00 13.58 8.63
N GLY A 110 -5.85 13.85 9.26
CA GLY A 110 -4.56 13.31 8.81
C GLY A 110 -4.55 11.78 8.84
N HIS A 111 -5.07 11.18 9.91
CA HIS A 111 -5.18 9.72 9.99
C HIS A 111 -6.08 9.12 8.89
N LEU A 112 -7.20 9.78 8.56
CA LEU A 112 -8.07 9.34 7.46
C LEU A 112 -7.39 9.49 6.09
N LEU A 113 -6.60 10.54 5.88
CA LEU A 113 -5.85 10.75 4.63
C LEU A 113 -4.78 9.69 4.41
N ASP A 114 -4.01 9.39 5.46
CA ASP A 114 -3.00 8.33 5.50
C ASP A 114 -3.60 6.96 5.12
N GLU A 115 -4.67 6.54 5.82
CA GLU A 115 -5.36 5.30 5.50
C GLU A 115 -5.93 5.28 4.06
N MET A 116 -6.51 6.41 3.63
CA MET A 116 -7.08 6.54 2.29
C MET A 116 -6.04 6.34 1.19
N GLY A 117 -4.80 6.86 1.35
CA GLY A 117 -3.73 6.67 0.37
C GLY A 117 -3.38 5.21 0.15
N CYS A 118 -3.20 4.47 1.24
CA CYS A 118 -2.93 3.03 1.18
C CYS A 118 -4.09 2.21 0.56
N TYR A 119 -5.35 2.60 0.77
CA TYR A 119 -6.51 1.95 0.14
C TYR A 119 -6.61 2.30 -1.35
N LEU A 120 -6.43 3.58 -1.68
CA LEU A 120 -6.49 4.08 -3.05
C LEU A 120 -5.44 3.40 -3.93
N ASP A 121 -4.19 3.30 -3.47
CA ASP A 121 -3.12 2.68 -4.24
C ASP A 121 -3.39 1.21 -4.56
N ARG A 122 -3.89 0.45 -3.58
CA ARG A 122 -4.24 -0.96 -3.79
C ARG A 122 -5.41 -1.11 -4.75
N PHE A 123 -6.40 -0.22 -4.67
CA PHE A 123 -7.51 -0.15 -5.62
C PHE A 123 -7.02 0.19 -7.03
N LEU A 124 -6.20 1.24 -7.18
CA LEU A 124 -5.65 1.68 -8.46
C LEU A 124 -4.79 0.59 -9.10
N LEU A 125 -3.98 -0.12 -8.31
CA LEU A 125 -3.20 -1.25 -8.79
C LEU A 125 -4.07 -2.32 -9.43
N LEU A 126 -5.16 -2.74 -8.77
CA LEU A 126 -6.07 -3.74 -9.33
C LEU A 126 -6.80 -3.20 -10.58
N CYS A 127 -7.27 -1.97 -10.57
CA CYS A 127 -7.89 -1.35 -11.74
C CYS A 127 -6.94 -1.31 -12.94
N VAL A 128 -5.70 -0.89 -12.73
CA VAL A 128 -4.66 -0.80 -13.75
C VAL A 128 -4.26 -2.18 -14.26
N LEU A 129 -4.16 -3.21 -13.40
CA LEU A 129 -3.97 -4.59 -13.87
C LEU A 129 -5.14 -5.03 -14.78
N GLY A 130 -6.37 -4.66 -14.42
CA GLY A 130 -7.53 -4.90 -15.27
C GLY A 130 -7.38 -4.26 -16.65
N LEU A 131 -6.93 -3.01 -16.70
CA LEU A 131 -6.67 -2.29 -17.96
C LEU A 131 -5.52 -2.92 -18.77
N CYS A 132 -4.42 -3.28 -18.12
CA CYS A 132 -3.26 -3.90 -18.76
C CYS A 132 -3.53 -5.32 -19.28
N SER A 133 -4.59 -5.99 -18.82
CA SER A 133 -4.96 -7.34 -19.25
C SER A 133 -5.55 -7.44 -20.66
N GLY A 134 -5.88 -6.30 -21.29
CA GLY A 134 -6.56 -6.26 -22.60
C GLY A 134 -8.04 -6.65 -22.55
N ASN A 135 -8.58 -7.08 -21.39
CA ASN A 135 -9.97 -7.47 -21.23
C ASN A 135 -10.71 -6.51 -20.30
N GLN A 136 -11.63 -5.71 -20.87
CA GLN A 136 -12.42 -4.71 -20.13
C GLN A 136 -13.25 -5.32 -18.99
N TRP A 137 -13.68 -6.58 -19.10
CA TRP A 137 -14.40 -7.27 -18.02
C TRP A 137 -13.56 -7.47 -16.77
N LEU A 138 -12.23 -7.61 -16.92
CA LEU A 138 -11.34 -7.74 -15.78
C LEU A 138 -11.23 -6.44 -14.97
N VAL A 139 -11.49 -5.27 -15.57
CA VAL A 139 -11.61 -4.01 -14.82
C VAL A 139 -12.80 -4.08 -13.87
N VAL A 140 -13.97 -4.50 -14.37
CA VAL A 140 -15.20 -4.64 -13.55
C VAL A 140 -14.98 -5.65 -12.42
N ILE A 141 -14.38 -6.80 -12.74
CA ILE A 141 -14.03 -7.84 -11.76
C ILE A 141 -13.05 -7.30 -10.71
N ASN A 142 -12.06 -6.51 -11.10
CA ASN A 142 -11.08 -5.96 -10.17
C ASN A 142 -11.65 -4.84 -9.29
N VAL A 143 -12.57 -4.02 -9.81
CA VAL A 143 -13.31 -3.04 -8.99
C VAL A 143 -14.14 -3.78 -7.93
N PHE A 144 -14.89 -4.81 -8.33
CA PHE A 144 -15.64 -5.65 -7.40
C PHE A 144 -14.72 -6.31 -6.36
N SER A 145 -13.62 -6.92 -6.82
CA SER A 145 -12.65 -7.59 -5.95
C SER A 145 -12.02 -6.61 -4.96
N SER A 146 -11.66 -5.40 -5.39
CA SER A 146 -11.10 -4.36 -4.51
C SER A 146 -12.08 -3.95 -3.41
N TYR A 147 -13.36 -3.76 -3.76
CA TYR A 147 -14.39 -3.45 -2.77
C TYR A 147 -14.50 -4.56 -1.73
N ILE A 148 -14.56 -5.81 -2.16
CA ILE A 148 -14.61 -6.95 -1.23
C ILE A 148 -13.36 -6.99 -0.35
N LEU A 149 -12.18 -7.00 -0.96
CA LEU A 149 -10.91 -7.25 -0.27
C LEU A 149 -10.51 -6.11 0.69
N PHE A 150 -10.86 -4.85 0.38
CA PHE A 150 -10.40 -3.70 1.17
C PHE A 150 -11.49 -3.08 2.03
N VAL A 151 -12.74 -3.12 1.60
CA VAL A 151 -13.87 -2.57 2.36
C VAL A 151 -14.59 -3.68 3.11
N PHE A 152 -15.12 -4.67 2.39
CA PHE A 152 -15.98 -5.70 3.01
C PHE A 152 -15.24 -6.56 4.03
N ILE A 153 -13.99 -6.97 3.76
CA ILE A 153 -13.18 -7.74 4.73
C ILE A 153 -13.04 -6.97 6.04
N ASN A 154 -12.68 -5.69 5.99
CA ASN A 154 -12.48 -4.89 7.19
C ASN A 154 -13.76 -4.75 8.01
N THR A 155 -14.90 -4.59 7.34
CA THR A 155 -16.21 -4.52 8.01
C THR A 155 -16.65 -5.86 8.57
N SER A 156 -16.41 -6.98 7.87
CA SER A 156 -16.93 -8.31 8.23
C SER A 156 -16.00 -9.15 9.12
N ARG A 157 -14.73 -8.75 9.31
CA ARG A 157 -13.74 -9.57 10.03
C ARG A 157 -14.12 -9.93 11.47
N HIS A 158 -14.92 -9.10 12.16
CA HIS A 158 -15.32 -9.35 13.55
C HIS A 158 -16.23 -10.57 13.70
N PHE A 159 -16.96 -10.96 12.64
CA PHE A 159 -17.78 -12.17 12.64
C PHE A 159 -16.95 -13.46 12.69
N LEU A 160 -15.64 -13.39 12.47
CA LEU A 160 -14.75 -14.54 12.50
C LEU A 160 -14.20 -14.85 13.89
N ASP A 161 -14.33 -13.97 14.88
CA ASP A 161 -13.56 -14.05 16.11
C ASP A 161 -13.73 -15.39 16.87
N GLU A 162 -14.87 -16.04 16.71
CA GLU A 162 -15.22 -17.31 17.37
C GLU A 162 -15.14 -18.55 16.46
N HIS A 163 -14.79 -18.41 15.18
CA HIS A 163 -14.83 -19.52 14.23
C HIS A 163 -13.50 -20.31 14.15
N PRO A 164 -13.50 -21.67 14.04
CA PRO A 164 -12.27 -22.46 13.94
C PRO A 164 -11.36 -22.08 12.75
N ILE A 165 -11.97 -21.60 11.66
CA ILE A 165 -11.26 -21.19 10.43
C ILE A 165 -10.61 -19.79 10.57
N ASN A 166 -10.92 -19.05 11.63
CA ASN A 166 -10.44 -17.69 11.86
C ASN A 166 -8.92 -17.56 11.74
N ASN A 167 -8.16 -18.49 12.33
CA ASN A 167 -6.70 -18.46 12.28
C ASN A 167 -6.16 -18.58 10.86
N PHE A 168 -6.79 -19.41 10.02
CA PHE A 168 -6.40 -19.55 8.62
C PHE A 168 -6.75 -18.30 7.82
N LEU A 169 -7.99 -17.79 7.94
CA LEU A 169 -8.42 -16.59 7.21
C LEU A 169 -7.64 -15.34 7.63
N ARG A 170 -7.38 -15.16 8.93
CA ARG A 170 -6.50 -14.09 9.42
C ARG A 170 -5.11 -14.20 8.82
N LYS A 171 -4.55 -15.40 8.70
CA LYS A 171 -3.23 -15.61 8.10
C LYS A 171 -3.21 -15.26 6.61
N VAL A 172 -4.25 -15.63 5.87
CA VAL A 172 -4.34 -15.43 4.42
C VAL A 172 -4.68 -13.99 4.05
N TYR A 173 -5.57 -13.32 4.80
CA TYR A 173 -6.14 -12.02 4.43
C TYR A 173 -5.63 -10.84 5.27
N ILE A 174 -5.29 -11.05 6.54
CA ILE A 174 -5.03 -9.96 7.50
C ILE A 174 -3.54 -9.87 7.90
N HIS A 175 -2.81 -10.98 7.83
CA HIS A 175 -1.41 -11.02 8.27
C HIS A 175 -0.53 -10.04 7.48
N LYS A 176 0.53 -9.52 8.11
CA LYS A 176 1.45 -8.54 7.50
C LYS A 176 2.18 -9.01 6.23
N TYR A 177 2.21 -10.33 5.99
CA TYR A 177 2.75 -10.96 4.78
C TYR A 177 1.67 -11.66 3.95
N SER A 178 0.39 -11.34 4.19
CA SER A 178 -0.69 -11.77 3.32
C SER A 178 -0.51 -11.17 1.93
N PHE A 179 -1.05 -11.84 0.91
CA PHE A 179 -1.07 -11.32 -0.46
C PHE A 179 -1.82 -9.98 -0.58
N LEU A 180 -2.67 -9.64 0.39
CA LEU A 180 -3.45 -8.40 0.45
C LEU A 180 -2.77 -7.28 1.26
N SER A 181 -1.67 -7.60 1.93
CA SER A 181 -0.92 -6.62 2.71
C SER A 181 -0.33 -5.54 1.80
N VAL A 182 -0.21 -4.33 2.33
CA VAL A 182 0.46 -3.20 1.65
C VAL A 182 1.85 -3.59 1.17
N ARG A 183 2.61 -4.36 1.97
CA ARG A 183 3.94 -4.85 1.60
C ARG A 183 3.92 -5.74 0.36
N MET A 184 2.97 -6.67 0.27
CA MET A 184 2.91 -7.56 -0.89
C MET A 184 2.36 -6.84 -2.12
N MET A 185 1.28 -6.08 -1.97
CA MET A 185 0.61 -5.43 -3.10
C MET A 185 1.37 -4.21 -3.63
N LEU A 186 1.90 -3.36 -2.76
CA LEU A 186 2.48 -2.08 -3.17
C LEU A 186 4.01 -2.08 -3.21
N PHE A 187 4.67 -3.04 -2.55
CA PHE A 187 6.13 -3.19 -2.64
C PHE A 187 6.55 -4.37 -3.50
N PHE A 188 6.12 -5.59 -3.18
CA PHE A 188 6.59 -6.78 -3.89
C PHE A 188 6.00 -6.91 -5.31
N LEU A 189 4.69 -6.68 -5.47
CA LEU A 189 4.04 -6.87 -6.76
C LEU A 189 4.54 -5.89 -7.84
N PRO A 190 4.75 -4.59 -7.58
CA PRO A 190 5.34 -3.68 -8.56
C PRO A 190 6.79 -4.05 -8.89
N ALA A 191 7.53 -4.67 -7.98
CA ALA A 191 8.87 -5.20 -8.26
C ALA A 191 8.80 -6.38 -9.25
N VAL A 192 7.85 -7.30 -9.06
CA VAL A 192 7.60 -8.40 -10.01
C VAL A 192 7.19 -7.86 -11.37
N ILE A 193 6.28 -6.88 -11.42
CA ILE A 193 5.86 -6.24 -12.67
C ILE A 193 7.05 -5.55 -13.36
N SER A 194 7.89 -4.83 -12.60
CA SER A 194 9.12 -4.22 -13.12
C SER A 194 10.04 -5.26 -13.74
N PHE A 195 10.19 -6.41 -13.09
CA PHE A 195 10.99 -7.52 -13.63
C PHE A 195 10.44 -8.04 -14.96
N PHE A 196 9.12 -8.22 -15.08
CA PHE A 196 8.49 -8.61 -16.34
C PHE A 196 8.71 -7.56 -17.43
N ILE A 197 8.60 -6.26 -17.10
CA ILE A 197 8.87 -5.16 -18.04
C ILE A 197 10.32 -5.23 -18.54
N ILE A 198 11.29 -5.38 -17.64
CA ILE A 198 12.71 -5.43 -17.99
C ILE A 198 13.02 -6.64 -18.89
N LYS A 199 12.35 -7.77 -18.65
CA LYS A 199 12.49 -8.99 -19.45
C LYS A 199 11.66 -9.01 -20.72
N ASN A 200 10.88 -7.96 -20.99
CA ASN A 200 9.90 -7.89 -22.09
C ASN A 200 8.94 -9.10 -22.09
N TRP A 201 8.57 -9.59 -20.90
CA TRP A 201 7.56 -10.63 -20.76
C TRP A 201 6.16 -10.03 -20.86
N SER A 202 5.16 -10.86 -21.18
CA SER A 202 3.78 -10.41 -21.36
C SER A 202 3.19 -9.91 -20.04
N ILE A 203 3.12 -8.58 -19.90
CA ILE A 203 2.41 -7.91 -18.81
C ILE A 203 0.92 -8.20 -18.86
N GLU A 204 0.37 -8.37 -20.07
CA GLU A 204 -1.03 -8.72 -20.28
C GLU A 204 -1.39 -10.05 -19.60
N SER A 205 -0.58 -11.10 -19.81
CA SER A 205 -0.82 -12.40 -19.18
C SER A 205 -0.70 -12.31 -17.66
N LEU A 206 0.37 -11.68 -17.16
CA LEU A 206 0.56 -11.49 -15.72
C LEU A 206 -0.62 -10.76 -15.09
N ALA A 207 -1.08 -9.68 -15.72
CA ALA A 207 -2.17 -8.86 -15.22
C ALA A 207 -3.50 -9.62 -15.22
N ARG A 208 -3.75 -10.43 -16.24
CA ARG A 208 -4.91 -11.33 -16.30
C ARG A 208 -4.88 -12.37 -15.17
N ASP A 209 -3.77 -13.05 -14.99
CA ASP A 209 -3.63 -14.12 -13.99
C ASP A 209 -3.77 -13.57 -12.56
N LEU A 210 -3.18 -12.39 -12.30
CA LEU A 210 -3.34 -11.68 -11.04
C LEU A 210 -4.81 -11.26 -10.82
N SER A 211 -5.49 -10.73 -11.83
CA SER A 211 -6.89 -10.32 -11.73
C SER A 211 -7.79 -11.49 -11.32
N TYR A 212 -7.60 -12.67 -11.94
CA TYR A 212 -8.31 -13.87 -11.53
C TYR A 212 -7.95 -14.33 -10.12
N ALA A 213 -6.68 -14.28 -9.74
CA ALA A 213 -6.25 -14.64 -8.39
C ALA A 213 -6.93 -13.76 -7.32
N TYR A 214 -6.97 -12.44 -7.52
CA TYR A 214 -7.67 -11.52 -6.59
C TYR A 214 -9.18 -11.75 -6.58
N PHE A 215 -9.79 -12.05 -7.72
CA PHE A 215 -11.21 -12.40 -7.78
C PHE A 215 -11.55 -13.70 -7.03
N ILE A 216 -10.70 -14.72 -7.15
CA ILE A 216 -10.83 -15.97 -6.40
C ILE A 216 -10.72 -15.67 -4.89
N LEU A 217 -9.73 -14.88 -4.48
CA LEU A 217 -9.58 -14.49 -3.07
C LEU A 217 -10.80 -13.73 -2.54
N ALA A 218 -11.35 -12.79 -3.33
CA ALA A 218 -12.56 -12.06 -2.98
C ALA A 218 -13.77 -13.00 -2.82
N SER A 219 -13.95 -13.91 -3.78
CA SER A 219 -15.04 -14.88 -3.79
C SER A 219 -14.96 -15.85 -2.62
N LEU A 220 -13.76 -16.37 -2.32
CA LEU A 220 -13.52 -17.27 -1.19
C LEU A 220 -13.86 -16.60 0.15
N TRP A 221 -13.55 -15.31 0.31
CA TRP A 221 -13.95 -14.57 1.50
C TRP A 221 -15.47 -14.50 1.64
N MET A 222 -16.18 -14.10 0.57
CA MET A 222 -17.64 -14.02 0.62
C MET A 222 -18.29 -15.36 0.93
N ILE A 223 -17.85 -16.44 0.29
CA ILE A 223 -18.36 -17.80 0.54
C ILE A 223 -18.12 -18.19 2.00
N GLY A 224 -16.95 -17.86 2.55
CA GLY A 224 -16.61 -18.12 3.96
C GLY A 224 -17.50 -17.36 4.95
N MET A 225 -18.07 -16.21 4.56
CA MET A 225 -18.95 -15.40 5.43
C MET A 225 -20.40 -15.89 5.46
N ILE A 226 -20.89 -16.58 4.41
CA ILE A 226 -22.29 -17.02 4.32
C ILE A 226 -22.75 -17.86 5.54
N PRO A 227 -22.00 -18.88 6.00
CA PRO A 227 -22.41 -19.69 7.13
C PRO A 227 -22.43 -18.93 8.47
N LEU A 228 -21.60 -17.90 8.61
CA LEU A 228 -21.46 -17.12 9.85
C LEU A 228 -22.68 -16.23 10.09
N TYR A 229 -23.30 -15.72 9.02
CA TYR A 229 -24.51 -14.91 9.12
C TYR A 229 -25.67 -15.69 9.74
N LYS A 230 -25.82 -16.98 9.42
CA LYS A 230 -26.93 -17.82 9.95
C LYS A 230 -26.84 -18.12 11.44
N LYS A 231 -25.68 -17.96 12.07
CA LYS A 231 -25.47 -18.30 13.49
C LYS A 231 -25.80 -17.14 14.44
N ASN A 232 -25.86 -15.92 13.90
CA ASN A 232 -26.04 -14.68 14.67
C ASN A 232 -27.43 -14.01 14.47
N THR A 233 -28.32 -14.65 13.73
CA THR A 233 -29.75 -14.31 13.59
C THR A 233 -30.60 -15.31 14.34
#